data_AF-A0A9E3ACA8-F1
#
_entry.id   AF-A0A9E3ACA8-F1
#
_cell.length_a   1.000
_cell.length_b   1.000
_cell.length_c   1.000
_cell.angle_alpha   90.00
_cell.angle_beta   90.00
_cell.angle_gamma   90.00
#
_symmetry.space_group_name_H-M   'P 1'
#
loop_
_entity.id
_entity.type
_entity.pdbx_description
1 polymer ?
#
loop_
_entity_poly.entity_id
_entity_poly.type
_entity_poly.pdbx_seq_one_letter_code
_entity_poly.pdbx_strand_id
1 'polypeptide(L)'
;MMGGAYRGLAWLGGVLATMAAVGIGVVLAVLFAAAMAVIAVMGGAVVGLAVLATRARRTVRAGGPDVIEARNIGGHSWVAYGWDRPAS
;
A
#
# COMPACT_ATOMS: atom_id res chain seq x y z
N MET A 1 -11.68 -14.65 61.76
CA MET A 1 -12.73 -14.72 60.70
C MET A 1 -12.74 -13.53 59.73
N MET A 2 -11.93 -12.48 59.90
CA MET A 2 -11.90 -11.30 59.01
C MET A 2 -11.25 -11.52 57.62
N GLY A 3 -10.40 -12.53 57.43
CA GLY A 3 -9.66 -12.72 56.16
C GLY A 3 -10.51 -13.14 54.94
N GLY A 4 -11.71 -13.70 55.14
CA GLY A 4 -12.57 -14.19 54.06
C GLY A 4 -13.30 -13.08 53.29
N ALA A 5 -13.79 -12.05 53.99
CA ALA A 5 -14.54 -10.95 53.39
C ALA A 5 -13.65 -10.07 52.50
N TYR A 6 -12.45 -9.71 52.97
CA TYR A 6 -11.47 -8.95 52.17
C TYR A 6 -10.98 -9.73 50.94
N ARG A 7 -10.89 -11.07 51.05
CA ARG A 7 -10.51 -11.94 49.93
C ARG A 7 -11.58 -11.95 48.83
N GLY A 8 -12.86 -11.98 49.19
CA GLY A 8 -13.96 -11.86 48.23
C GLY A 8 -14.01 -10.49 47.55
N LEU A 9 -13.79 -9.42 48.31
CA LEU A 9 -13.77 -8.05 47.78
C LEU A 9 -12.58 -7.82 46.83
N ALA A 10 -11.40 -8.34 47.18
CA ALA A 10 -10.22 -8.31 46.32
C ALA A 10 -10.44 -9.10 45.01
N TRP A 11 -11.15 -10.23 45.07
CA TRP A 11 -11.49 -11.01 43.88
C TRP A 11 -12.43 -10.25 42.93
N LEU A 12 -13.49 -9.63 43.48
CA LEU A 12 -14.41 -8.80 42.69
C LEU A 12 -13.72 -7.58 42.09
N GLY A 13 -12.85 -6.92 42.86
CA GLY A 13 -12.02 -5.80 42.36
C GLY A 13 -11.10 -6.25 41.21
N GLY A 14 -10.50 -7.43 41.32
CA GLY A 14 -9.68 -8.02 40.27
C GLY A 14 -10.46 -8.26 38.97
N VAL A 15 -11.66 -8.85 39.07
CA VAL A 15 -12.53 -9.10 37.90
C VAL A 15 -12.92 -7.79 37.20
N LEU A 16 -13.30 -6.77 37.96
CA LEU A 16 -13.62 -5.45 37.42
C LEU A 16 -12.42 -4.80 36.73
N ALA A 17 -11.24 -4.89 37.35
CA ALA A 17 -10.00 -4.38 36.77
C ALA A 17 -9.64 -5.11 35.46
N THR A 18 -9.81 -6.43 35.40
CA THR A 18 -9.59 -7.20 34.17
C THR A 18 -10.55 -6.78 33.07
N MET A 19 -11.84 -6.58 33.38
CA MET A 19 -12.82 -6.13 32.39
C MET A 19 -12.49 -4.73 31.85
N ALA A 20 -12.07 -3.81 32.72
CA ALA A 20 -11.61 -2.49 32.32
C ALA A 20 -10.35 -2.57 31.42
N ALA A 21 -9.38 -3.41 31.79
CA ALA A 21 -8.17 -3.61 31.01
C ALA A 21 -8.48 -4.18 29.60
N VAL A 22 -9.40 -5.15 29.51
CA VAL A 22 -9.87 -5.69 28.23
C VAL A 22 -10.53 -4.59 27.40
N GLY A 23 -11.40 -3.77 28.01
CA GLY A 23 -12.04 -2.64 27.33
C GLY A 23 -11.02 -1.69 26.71
N ILE A 24 -10.00 -1.30 27.48
CA ILE A 24 -8.90 -0.45 26.98
C ILE A 24 -8.15 -1.15 25.84
N GLY A 25 -7.84 -2.43 25.99
CA GLY A 25 -7.16 -3.23 24.96
C GLY A 25 -7.94 -3.26 23.64
N VAL A 26 -9.26 -3.41 23.69
CA VAL A 26 -10.13 -3.38 22.51
C VAL A 26 -10.08 -2.01 21.83
N VAL A 27 -10.18 -0.92 22.61
CA VAL A 27 -10.10 0.44 22.05
C VAL A 27 -8.75 0.67 21.36
N LEU A 28 -7.64 0.29 22.02
CA LEU A 28 -6.31 0.41 21.44
C LEU A 28 -6.15 -0.45 20.18
N ALA A 29 -6.67 -1.67 20.19
CA ALA A 29 -6.63 -2.56 19.02
C ALA A 29 -7.37 -1.96 17.82
N VAL A 30 -8.54 -1.36 18.03
CA VAL A 30 -9.31 -0.69 16.97
C VAL A 30 -8.55 0.51 16.42
N LEU A 31 -7.98 1.35 17.29
CA LEU A 31 -7.20 2.51 16.86
C LEU A 31 -5.97 2.08 16.06
N PHE A 32 -5.28 1.03 16.52
CA PHE A 32 -4.14 0.48 15.80
C PHE A 32 -4.54 -0.09 14.44
N ALA A 33 -5.62 -0.87 14.39
CA ALA A 33 -6.15 -1.42 13.15
C ALA A 33 -6.52 -0.31 12.15
N ALA A 34 -7.15 0.78 12.62
CA ALA A 34 -7.47 1.93 11.80
C ALA A 34 -6.21 2.61 11.24
N ALA A 35 -5.19 2.83 12.08
CA ALA A 35 -3.91 3.40 11.65
C ALA A 35 -3.22 2.52 10.60
N MET A 36 -3.18 1.21 10.83
CA MET A 36 -2.61 0.25 9.88
C MET A 36 -3.40 0.22 8.57
N ALA A 37 -4.73 0.33 8.60
CA ALA A 37 -5.55 0.40 7.41
C ALA A 37 -5.19 1.63 6.55
N VAL A 38 -5.03 2.80 7.17
CA VAL A 38 -4.62 4.02 6.46
C VAL A 38 -3.23 3.85 5.81
N ILE A 39 -2.28 3.32 6.57
CA ILE A 39 -0.92 3.08 6.07
C ILE A 39 -0.93 2.06 4.93
N ALA A 40 -1.71 0.98 5.06
CA ALA A 40 -1.82 -0.05 4.03
C ALA A 40 -2.45 0.49 2.74
N VAL A 41 -3.46 1.35 2.85
CA VAL A 41 -4.09 2.00 1.69
C VAL A 41 -3.09 2.95 0.99
N MET A 42 -2.43 3.83 1.75
CA MET A 42 -1.49 4.79 1.17
C MET A 42 -0.24 4.11 0.62
N GLY A 43 0.36 3.21 1.40
CA GLY A 43 1.50 2.41 0.97
C GLY A 43 1.16 1.53 -0.23
N GLY A 44 0.00 0.88 -0.21
CA GLY A 44 -0.52 0.07 -1.31
C GLY A 44 -0.75 0.90 -2.58
N ALA A 45 -1.29 2.10 -2.47
CA ALA A 45 -1.46 3.00 -3.61
C ALA A 45 -0.12 3.39 -4.25
N VAL A 46 0.87 3.80 -3.45
CA VAL A 46 2.20 4.18 -3.95
C VAL A 46 2.90 2.99 -4.61
N VAL A 47 2.90 1.83 -3.93
CA VAL A 47 3.53 0.61 -4.47
C VAL A 47 2.80 0.15 -5.75
N GLY A 48 1.46 0.17 -5.75
CA GLY A 48 0.65 -0.18 -6.91
C GLY A 48 0.97 0.70 -8.13
N LEU A 49 1.07 2.01 -7.94
CA LEU A 49 1.45 2.95 -8.99
C LEU A 49 2.90 2.73 -9.46
N ALA A 50 3.84 2.47 -8.54
CA ALA A 50 5.23 2.19 -8.89
C ALA A 50 5.35 0.90 -9.73
N VAL A 51 4.62 -0.15 -9.35
CA VAL A 51 4.54 -1.41 -10.11
C VAL A 51 3.91 -1.17 -11.49
N LEU A 52 2.82 -0.41 -11.56
CA LEU A 52 2.16 -0.11 -12.83
C LEU A 52 3.07 0.71 -13.76
N ALA A 53 3.76 1.71 -13.24
CA ALA A 53 4.69 2.54 -14.00
C ALA A 53 5.89 1.73 -14.53
N THR A 54 6.47 0.86 -13.70
CA THR A 54 7.56 -0.03 -14.14
C THR A 54 7.08 -1.03 -15.18
N ARG A 55 5.86 -1.57 -15.03
CA ARG A 55 5.23 -2.44 -16.04
C ARG A 55 5.00 -1.70 -17.37
N ALA A 56 4.48 -0.48 -17.33
CA ALA A 56 4.26 0.35 -18.51
C ALA A 56 5.58 0.67 -19.25
N ARG A 57 6.65 0.98 -18.52
CA ARG A 57 7.98 1.16 -19.11
C ARG A 57 8.50 -0.11 -19.78
N ARG A 58 8.26 -1.27 -19.17
CA ARG A 58 8.64 -2.56 -19.75
C ARG A 58 7.84 -2.88 -21.01
N THR A 59 6.54 -2.61 -21.03
CA THR A 59 5.71 -2.82 -22.24
C THR A 59 6.13 -1.91 -23.39
N VAL A 60 6.46 -0.64 -23.12
CA VAL A 60 6.96 0.28 -24.15
C VAL A 60 8.33 -0.17 -24.67
N ARG A 61 9.26 -0.58 -23.80
CA ARG A 61 10.58 -1.10 -24.23
C ARG A 61 10.49 -2.44 -24.96
N ALA A 62 9.54 -3.29 -24.60
CA ALA A 62 9.29 -4.57 -25.28
C ALA A 62 8.63 -4.39 -26.66
N GLY A 63 8.10 -3.21 -26.97
CA GLY A 63 7.62 -2.83 -28.30
C GLY A 63 8.70 -2.76 -29.39
N GLY A 64 9.97 -3.01 -29.04
CA GLY A 64 11.07 -3.13 -29.99
C GLY A 64 11.50 -1.79 -30.63
N PRO A 65 12.67 -1.77 -31.31
CA PRO A 65 13.17 -0.62 -32.06
C PRO A 65 12.33 -0.28 -33.32
N ASP A 66 11.19 -0.94 -33.50
CA ASP A 66 10.29 -0.85 -34.65
C ASP A 66 9.12 0.13 -34.42
N VAL A 67 9.24 0.99 -33.40
CA VAL A 67 8.35 2.14 -33.26
C VAL A 67 8.79 3.17 -34.29
N ILE A 68 8.05 3.22 -35.40
CA ILE A 68 8.13 4.25 -36.42
C ILE A 68 7.84 5.62 -35.77
N GLU A 69 8.90 6.34 -35.40
CA GLU A 69 8.79 7.66 -34.79
C GLU A 69 8.44 8.69 -35.88
N ALA A 70 7.14 8.86 -36.13
CA ALA A 70 6.63 9.86 -37.06
C ALA A 70 6.68 11.25 -36.39
N ARG A 71 7.82 11.94 -36.50
CA ARG A 71 8.00 13.30 -35.97
C ARG A 71 7.40 14.30 -36.96
N ASN A 72 6.34 15.01 -36.55
CA ASN A 72 5.73 16.07 -37.35
C ASN A 72 6.65 17.31 -37.33
N ILE A 73 7.45 17.46 -38.39
CA ILE A 73 8.31 18.62 -38.58
C ILE A 73 7.49 19.71 -39.27
N GLY A 74 6.58 20.33 -38.53
CA GLY A 74 6.08 21.69 -38.75
C GLY A 74 5.67 22.16 -40.15
N GLY A 75 5.21 21.30 -41.07
CA GLY A 75 4.78 21.80 -42.38
C GLY A 75 4.50 20.80 -43.50
N HIS A 76 3.72 19.74 -43.27
CA HIS A 76 3.10 18.87 -44.30
C HIS A 76 3.78 17.55 -44.71
N SER A 77 4.75 17.01 -43.98
CA SER A 77 5.14 15.59 -44.18
C SER A 77 5.40 14.85 -42.88
N TRP A 78 4.81 13.66 -42.78
CA TRP A 78 5.10 12.68 -41.73
C TRP A 78 6.16 11.74 -42.31
N VAL A 79 7.39 11.81 -41.80
CA VAL A 79 8.48 10.93 -42.23
C VAL A 79 8.75 9.89 -41.15
N ALA A 80 8.74 8.62 -41.56
CA ALA A 80 9.03 7.47 -40.73
C ALA A 80 10.54 7.16 -40.73
N TYR A 81 11.26 7.56 -39.69
CA TYR A 81 12.67 7.20 -39.53
C TYR A 81 12.79 5.83 -38.86
N GLY A 82 12.61 4.75 -39.62
CA GLY A 82 12.73 3.39 -39.09
C GLY A 82 13.41 2.38 -40.01
N TRP A 83 13.52 2.64 -41.31
CA TRP A 83 13.72 1.56 -42.27
C TRP A 83 15.17 1.22 -42.63
N ASP A 84 16.14 2.09 -42.34
CA ASP A 84 17.55 1.85 -42.70
C ASP A 84 18.46 1.87 -41.48
N ARG A 85 18.73 0.69 -40.93
CA ARG A 85 20.00 0.43 -40.25
C ARG A 85 20.64 -0.80 -40.89
N PRO A 86 21.83 -0.67 -41.50
CA PRO A 86 22.60 -1.84 -41.90
C PRO A 86 23.05 -2.58 -40.64
N ALA A 87 22.76 -3.88 -40.58
CA ALA A 87 23.35 -4.77 -39.60
C ALA A 87 24.88 -4.78 -39.82
N SER A 88 25.63 -4.33 -38.82
CA SER A 88 27.09 -4.48 -38.71
C SER A 88 27.40 -5.65 -37.77
#